data_AF-A0AAV0Z9A6-F1
#
_entry.id   AF-A0AAV0Z9A6-F1
#
_cell.length_a   1.000
_cell.length_b   1.000
_cell.length_c   1.000
_cell.angle_alpha   90.00
_cell.angle_beta   90.00
_cell.angle_gamma   90.00
#
_symmetry.space_group_name_H-M   'P 1'
#
loop_
_entity.id
_entity.type
_entity.pdbx_description
1 polymer ?
#
loop_
_entity_poly.entity_id
_entity_poly.type
_entity_poly.pdbx_seq_one_letter_code
_entity_poly.pdbx_strand_id
1 'polypeptide(L)'
;MELDNFGMDFEDYFPSMIGSLGAEGFIGELCNGFRLLMDVNKGLITFESLKVNCFMLGLEVRDDELLCMLMEGDLDGDGALNQMEFCILMFRLSPCLMDGPKLCTNTHQGVDPMLM
;
A
#
# COMPACT_ATOMS: atom_id res chain seq x y z
N MET A 1 28.56 -4.09 -1.02
CA MET A 1 27.62 -3.35 -1.87
C MET A 1 26.36 -3.30 -1.06
N GLU A 2 26.08 -2.13 -0.48
CA GLU A 2 24.90 -1.87 0.32
C GLU A 2 23.70 -2.07 -0.60
N LEU A 3 22.84 -3.02 -0.25
CA LEU A 3 21.51 -3.08 -0.82
C LEU A 3 20.80 -1.87 -0.22
N ASP A 4 20.77 -0.78 -0.99
CA ASP A 4 19.92 0.34 -0.68
C ASP A 4 18.54 -0.24 -0.38
N ASN A 5 18.18 -0.14 0.89
CA ASN A 5 16.84 -0.33 1.37
C ASN A 5 16.00 0.63 0.54
N PHE A 6 15.40 0.12 -0.54
CA PHE A 6 14.35 0.78 -1.31
C PHE A 6 13.09 0.83 -0.43
N GLY A 7 13.26 1.37 0.77
CA GLY A 7 12.20 1.93 1.56
C GLY A 7 11.73 3.10 0.73
N MET A 8 10.79 2.83 -0.16
CA MET A 8 9.74 3.80 -0.39
C MET A 8 9.25 4.13 1.03
N ASP A 9 9.70 5.25 1.58
CA ASP A 9 9.16 5.81 2.82
C ASP A 9 7.72 6.23 2.48
N PHE A 10 6.88 5.22 2.30
CA PHE A 10 5.46 5.37 2.12
C PHE A 10 4.96 5.74 3.49
N GLU A 11 4.66 7.02 3.67
CA GLU A 11 3.99 7.47 4.87
C GLU A 11 2.65 6.74 4.94
N ASP A 12 2.47 5.94 6.00
CA ASP A 12 1.32 5.05 6.11
C ASP A 12 0.07 5.85 6.49
N TYR A 13 -0.65 6.31 5.47
CA TYR A 13 -1.91 7.03 5.63
C TYR A 13 -3.12 6.11 5.83
N PHE A 14 -2.95 4.78 5.74
CA PHE A 14 -4.07 3.84 5.75
C PHE A 14 -4.80 3.83 7.09
N PRO A 15 -4.14 3.85 8.27
CA PRO A 15 -4.83 3.92 9.56
C PRO A 15 -5.76 5.13 9.67
N SER A 16 -5.31 6.28 9.18
CA SER A 16 -6.12 7.52 9.18
C SER A 16 -7.31 7.41 8.22
N MET A 17 -7.06 6.91 7.01
CA MET A 17 -8.11 6.71 6.00
C MET A 17 -9.18 5.71 6.47
N ILE A 18 -8.77 4.59 7.07
CA ILE A 18 -9.68 3.60 7.67
C ILE A 18 -10.43 4.21 8.86
N GLY A 19 -9.77 4.99 9.72
CA GLY A 19 -10.40 5.66 10.85
C GLY A 19 -11.48 6.67 10.43
N SER A 20 -11.29 7.33 9.29
CA SER A 20 -12.25 8.32 8.77
C SER A 20 -13.35 7.72 7.89
N LEU A 21 -13.05 6.75 7.03
CA LEU A 21 -13.98 6.20 6.04
C LEU A 21 -14.64 4.89 6.49
N GLY A 22 -14.11 4.26 7.54
CA GLY A 22 -14.40 2.88 7.88
C GLY A 22 -13.75 1.89 6.91
N ALA A 23 -13.76 0.60 7.26
CA ALA A 23 -13.13 -0.45 6.46
C ALA A 23 -13.77 -0.57 5.06
N GLU A 24 -15.10 -0.51 4.97
CA GLU A 24 -15.80 -0.58 3.68
C GLU A 24 -15.49 0.63 2.78
N GLY A 25 -15.44 1.83 3.36
CA GLY A 25 -15.09 3.05 2.62
C GLY A 25 -13.64 3.02 2.12
N PHE A 26 -12.71 2.56 2.96
CA PHE A 26 -11.32 2.37 2.57
C PHE A 26 -11.15 1.37 1.41
N ILE A 27 -11.83 0.22 1.47
CA ILE A 27 -11.81 -0.76 0.36
C ILE A 27 -12.38 -0.14 -0.92
N GLY A 28 -13.43 0.69 -0.80
CA GLY A 28 -13.96 1.48 -1.90
C GLY A 28 -12.91 2.38 -2.55
N GLU A 29 -12.12 3.09 -1.75
CA GLU A 29 -11.05 3.96 -2.24
C GLU A 29 -9.91 3.18 -2.92
N LEU A 30 -9.54 2.00 -2.41
CA LEU A 30 -8.60 1.12 -3.12
C LEU A 30 -9.14 0.70 -4.49
N CYS A 31 -10.44 0.38 -4.58
CA CYS A 31 -11.06 0.04 -5.85
C CYS A 31 -11.09 1.22 -6.82
N ASN A 32 -11.30 2.44 -6.30
CA ASN A 32 -11.26 3.66 -7.09
C ASN A 32 -9.84 3.96 -7.58
N GLY A 33 -8.83 3.79 -6.73
CA GLY A 33 -7.41 3.89 -7.10
C GLY A 33 -7.03 2.90 -8.20
N PHE A 34 -7.47 1.63 -8.08
CA PHE A 34 -7.26 0.65 -9.14
C PHE A 34 -7.84 1.10 -10.49
N ARG A 35 -9.10 1.56 -10.51
CA ARG A 35 -9.77 2.04 -11.73
C ARG A 35 -9.10 3.26 -12.34
N LEU A 36 -8.48 4.10 -11.51
CA LEU A 36 -7.75 5.28 -11.95
C LEU A 36 -6.43 4.92 -12.64
N LEU A 37 -5.80 3.82 -12.25
CA LEU A 37 -4.48 3.40 -12.74
C LEU A 37 -4.54 2.35 -13.86
N MET A 38 -5.65 1.62 -13.98
CA MET A 38 -5.78 0.51 -14.94
C MET A 38 -5.86 0.98 -16.40
N ASP A 39 -5.44 0.11 -17.32
CA ASP A 39 -5.82 0.17 -18.73
C ASP A 39 -7.31 -0.21 -18.84
N VAL A 40 -8.14 0.72 -19.31
CA VAL A 40 -9.59 0.54 -19.41
C VAL A 40 -9.98 -0.61 -20.35
N ASN A 41 -9.20 -0.85 -21.40
CA ASN A 41 -9.52 -1.87 -22.39
C ASN A 41 -9.15 -3.28 -21.89
N LYS A 42 -8.09 -3.37 -21.07
CA LYS A 42 -7.62 -4.65 -20.52
C LYS A 42 -8.25 -4.98 -19.18
N GLY A 43 -8.65 -3.97 -18.41
CA GLY A 43 -9.13 -4.13 -17.04
C GLY A 43 -8.02 -4.48 -16.04
N LEU A 44 -6.76 -4.16 -16.38
CA LEU A 44 -5.55 -4.47 -15.59
C LEU A 44 -4.66 -3.22 -15.50
N ILE A 45 -3.91 -3.08 -14.41
CA ILE A 45 -2.83 -2.09 -14.35
C ILE A 45 -1.64 -2.66 -15.09
N THR A 46 -1.32 -2.06 -16.22
CA THR A 46 -0.13 -2.38 -17.01
C THR A 46 0.96 -1.35 -16.75
N PHE A 47 2.20 -1.63 -17.16
CA PHE A 47 3.30 -0.65 -17.07
C PHE A 47 2.93 0.68 -17.73
N GLU A 48 2.39 0.64 -18.96
CA GLU A 48 2.01 1.84 -19.71
C GLU A 48 0.88 2.60 -19.03
N SER A 49 -0.17 1.91 -18.57
CA SER A 49 -1.29 2.59 -17.90
C SER A 49 -0.85 3.19 -16.57
N LEU A 50 -0.04 2.48 -15.79
CA LEU A 50 0.51 2.98 -14.54
C LEU A 50 1.35 4.24 -14.78
N LYS A 51 2.28 4.19 -15.74
CA LYS A 51 3.15 5.32 -16.12
C LYS A 51 2.34 6.55 -16.55
N VAL A 52 1.40 6.38 -17.48
CA VAL A 52 0.57 7.47 -17.99
C VAL A 52 -0.31 8.04 -16.89
N ASN A 53 -0.96 7.20 -16.09
CA ASN A 53 -1.90 7.67 -15.07
C ASN A 53 -1.16 8.35 -13.90
N CYS A 54 0.01 7.83 -13.46
CA CYS A 54 0.86 8.52 -12.48
C CYS A 54 1.28 9.91 -12.98
N PHE A 55 1.72 10.02 -14.24
CA PHE A 55 2.05 11.31 -14.84
C PHE A 55 0.86 12.27 -14.87
N MET A 56 -0.33 11.78 -15.23
CA MET A 56 -1.56 12.58 -15.26
C MET A 56 -2.01 13.07 -13.88
N LEU A 57 -1.63 12.35 -12.81
CA LEU A 57 -1.85 12.76 -11.42
C LEU A 57 -0.77 13.71 -10.89
N GLY A 58 0.22 14.07 -11.72
CA GLY A 58 1.33 14.93 -11.33
C GLY A 58 2.36 14.23 -10.44
N LEU A 59 2.40 12.90 -10.47
CA LEU A 59 3.39 12.09 -9.75
C LEU A 59 4.58 11.84 -10.66
N GLU A 60 5.77 12.26 -10.22
CA GLU A 60 7.04 11.94 -10.87
C GLU A 60 7.57 10.62 -10.29
N VAL A 61 7.34 9.52 -11.02
CA VAL A 61 7.81 8.18 -10.67
C VAL A 61 8.73 7.67 -11.77
N ARG A 62 9.86 7.08 -11.39
CA ARG A 62 10.85 6.59 -12.37
C ARG A 62 10.43 5.23 -12.94
N ASP A 63 10.83 4.94 -14.18
CA ASP A 63 10.47 3.69 -14.85
C ASP A 63 10.89 2.43 -14.08
N ASP A 64 12.02 2.47 -13.36
CA ASP A 64 12.47 1.36 -12.51
C ASP A 64 11.59 1.19 -11.27
N GLU A 65 11.09 2.28 -10.69
CA GLU A 65 10.16 2.23 -9.55
C GLU A 65 8.81 1.66 -9.98
N LEU A 66 8.29 2.09 -11.14
CA LEU A 66 7.06 1.55 -11.72
C LEU A 66 7.19 0.05 -12.03
N LEU A 67 8.35 -0.37 -12.54
CA LEU A 67 8.62 -1.77 -12.81
C LEU A 67 8.70 -2.57 -11.50
N CYS A 68 9.36 -2.04 -10.47
CA CYS A 68 9.40 -2.64 -9.15
C CYS A 68 8.00 -2.79 -8.55
N MET A 69 7.12 -1.79 -8.68
CA MET A 69 5.73 -1.87 -8.21
C MET A 69 4.96 -3.02 -8.88
N LEU A 70 5.09 -3.18 -10.19
CA LEU A 70 4.46 -4.30 -10.90
C LEU A 70 5.05 -5.64 -10.45
N MET A 71 6.37 -5.76 -10.45
CA MET A 71 7.05 -7.02 -10.08
C MET A 71 6.75 -7.46 -8.65
N GLU A 72 6.56 -6.52 -7.73
CA GLU A 72 6.25 -6.82 -6.33
C GLU A 72 4.79 -7.23 -6.12
N GLY A 73 3.89 -6.73 -6.96
CA GLY A 73 2.44 -6.97 -6.86
C GLY A 73 1.92 -8.11 -7.73
N ASP A 74 2.59 -8.42 -8.83
CA ASP A 74 2.20 -9.43 -9.81
C ASP A 74 2.42 -10.84 -9.23
N LEU A 75 1.34 -11.49 -8.80
CA LEU A 75 1.41 -12.77 -8.10
C LEU A 75 1.25 -13.95 -9.04
N ASP A 76 0.60 -13.75 -10.19
CA ASP A 76 0.39 -14.79 -11.20
C ASP A 76 1.41 -14.77 -12.36
N GLY A 77 2.20 -13.70 -12.46
CA GLY A 77 3.31 -13.55 -13.41
C GLY A 77 2.87 -13.11 -14.81
N ASP A 78 1.69 -12.48 -14.95
CA ASP A 78 1.18 -12.02 -16.24
C ASP A 78 1.79 -10.67 -16.71
N GLY A 79 2.58 -10.02 -15.86
CA GLY A 79 3.25 -8.76 -16.11
C GLY A 79 2.35 -7.53 -15.90
N ALA A 80 1.19 -7.70 -15.26
CA ALA A 80 0.24 -6.65 -14.92
C ALA A 80 -0.29 -6.86 -13.49
N LEU A 81 -1.14 -5.94 -13.01
CA LEU A 81 -1.87 -6.14 -11.76
C LEU A 81 -3.36 -6.20 -12.04
N ASN A 82 -3.99 -7.28 -11.61
CA ASN A 82 -5.43 -7.29 -11.42
C ASN A 82 -5.82 -6.57 -10.12
N GLN A 83 -7.12 -6.38 -9.91
CA GLN A 83 -7.62 -5.62 -8.76
C GLN A 83 -7.23 -6.25 -7.41
N MET A 84 -7.22 -7.58 -7.33
CA MET A 84 -6.88 -8.29 -6.10
C MET A 84 -5.39 -8.11 -5.76
N GLU A 85 -4.52 -8.26 -6.74
CA GLU A 85 -3.08 -8.06 -6.62
C GLU A 85 -2.73 -6.63 -6.20
N PHE A 86 -3.35 -5.63 -6.86
CA PHE A 86 -3.19 -4.23 -6.48
C PHE A 86 -3.59 -3.99 -5.02
N CYS A 87 -4.76 -4.49 -4.60
CA CYS A 87 -5.18 -4.36 -3.21
C CYS A 87 -4.18 -5.03 -2.26
N ILE A 88 -3.77 -6.28 -2.52
CA ILE A 88 -2.80 -7.00 -1.69
C ILE A 88 -1.48 -6.21 -1.59
N LEU A 89 -0.97 -5.68 -2.71
CA LEU A 89 0.23 -4.86 -2.73
C LEU A 89 0.05 -3.62 -1.83
N MET A 90 -1.06 -2.89 -1.97
CA MET A 90 -1.34 -1.72 -1.13
C MET A 90 -1.36 -2.08 0.36
N PHE A 91 -2.01 -3.18 0.75
CA PHE A 91 -2.01 -3.65 2.14
C PHE A 91 -0.61 -4.04 2.63
N ARG A 92 0.23 -4.63 1.78
CA ARG A 92 1.62 -4.99 2.10
C ARG A 92 2.51 -3.77 2.32
N LEU A 93 2.22 -2.67 1.65
CA LEU A 93 2.93 -1.40 1.80
C LEU A 93 2.50 -0.60 3.04
N SER A 94 1.52 -1.08 3.81
CA SER A 94 1.14 -0.52 5.12
C SER A 94 1.67 -1.45 6.24
N PRO A 95 2.84 -1.15 6.83
CA PRO A 95 3.41 -1.98 7.89
C PRO A 95 2.50 -2.08 9.11
N CYS A 96 1.72 -1.03 9.39
CA CYS A 96 0.79 -0.98 10.53
C CYS A 96 -0.42 -1.91 10.35
N LEU A 97 -0.73 -2.33 9.12
CA LEU A 97 -1.86 -3.20 8.81
C LEU A 97 -1.47 -4.68 8.70
N MET A 98 -0.18 -4.95 8.44
CA MET A 98 0.40 -6.30 8.43
C MET A 98 0.78 -6.80 9.83
N ASP A 99 1.12 -5.90 10.74
CA ASP A 99 1.23 -6.22 12.15
C ASP A 99 -0.18 -6.35 12.74
N GLY A 100 -0.71 -7.58 12.76
CA GLY A 100 -1.95 -7.92 13.48
C GLY A 100 -1.97 -7.30 14.90
N PRO A 101 -3.14 -7.09 15.51
CA PRO A 101 -3.36 -6.13 16.58
C PRO A 101 -2.24 -6.20 17.61
N LYS A 102 -1.30 -5.25 17.54
CA LYS A 102 -0.41 -4.95 18.65
C LYS A 102 -1.36 -4.38 19.69
N LEU A 103 -1.90 -5.27 20.52
CA LEU A 103 -2.55 -4.91 21.76
C LEU A 103 -1.63 -3.90 22.43
N CYS A 104 -2.04 -2.63 22.45
CA CYS A 104 -1.32 -1.57 23.13
C CYS A 104 -1.21 -1.99 24.60
N THR A 105 -0.15 -2.68 24.97
CA THR A 105 0.27 -2.74 26.36
C THR A 105 0.77 -1.34 26.67
N ASN A 106 -0.14 -0.51 27.18
CA ASN A 106 0.17 0.79 27.74
C ASN A 106 1.25 0.59 28.82
N THR A 107 2.52 0.72 28.45
CA THR A 107 3.58 1.02 29.41
C THR A 107 3.77 2.52 29.39
N HIS A 108 2.97 3.23 30.18
CA HIS A 108 3.41 4.48 30.77
C HIS A 108 3.13 4.46 32.28
N GLN A 109 4.22 4.21 33.01
CA GLN A 109 4.55 4.64 34.38
C GLN A 109 3.50 4.55 35.50
N GLY A 110 3.80 3.69 36.47
CA GLY A 110 3.37 3.83 37.85
C GLY A 110 4.24 2.95 38.74
N VAL A 111 5.11 3.57 39.54
CA VAL A 111 5.77 2.90 40.66
C VAL A 111 4.72 2.42 41.65
N ASP A 112 4.76 1.14 42.05
CA ASP A 112 4.31 0.73 43.38
C ASP A 112 5.25 -0.38 43.90
N PRO A 113 6.11 -0.08 44.89
CA PRO A 113 6.93 -1.06 45.57
C PRO A 113 6.12 -1.70 46.71
N MET A 114 5.90 -3.02 46.65
CA MET A 114 5.38 -3.85 47.76
C MET A 114 4.03 -3.40 48.36
N LEU A 115 2.98 -4.15 48.07
CA LEU A 115 1.93 -4.39 49.07
C LEU A 115 1.38 -5.82 48.95
N MET A 116 1.91 -6.67 49.84
CA MET A 116 1.54 -8.04 50.27
C MET A 116 1.07 -9.08 49.25
#